data_AF-A0A6G7Z8D3-F1
#
_entry.id   AF-A0A6G7Z8D3-F1
#
_cell.length_a   1.000
_cell.length_b   1.000
_cell.length_c   1.000
_cell.angle_alpha   90.00
_cell.angle_beta   90.00
_cell.angle_gamma   90.00
#
_symmetry.space_group_name_H-M   'P 1'
#
loop_
_entity.id
_entity.type
_entity.pdbx_description
1 polymer ?
#
loop_
_entity_poly.entity_id
_entity_poly.type
_entity_poly.pdbx_seq_one_letter_code
_entity_poly.pdbx_strand_id
1 'polypeptide(L)'
;MLQERINRVINNHQLSCGHTNHYIFILKGFTHVLKKYSVPVKDLDVVKIPTKTNFYITYEDAMTLGDGFVSALIEHEYDPWIVDFNFFEGGYLADIDSVDYTNRKPLANMLLVNYPEISWAPERKTIHIFNTNNPLIGIVDDPDTPRTNEDRLNIFLELE
;
A
#
# COMPACT_ATOMS: atom_id res chain seq x y z
N MET A 1 15.41 -4.21 -7.22
CA MET A 1 14.32 -5.03 -7.82
C MET A 1 12.92 -4.61 -7.36
N LEU A 2 12.75 -4.24 -6.08
CA LEU A 2 11.42 -3.88 -5.53
C LEU A 2 10.84 -2.59 -6.14
N GLN A 3 11.66 -1.56 -6.36
CA GLN A 3 11.26 -0.30 -7.01
C GLN A 3 10.60 -0.54 -8.39
N GLU A 4 11.19 -1.40 -9.22
CA GLU A 4 10.66 -1.73 -10.54
C GLU A 4 9.32 -2.45 -10.45
N ARG A 5 9.14 -3.29 -9.43
CA ARG A 5 7.88 -4.01 -9.18
C ARG A 5 6.78 -3.05 -8.77
N ILE A 6 7.06 -2.14 -7.83
CA ILE A 6 6.13 -1.07 -7.42
C ILE A 6 5.74 -0.22 -8.65
N ASN A 7 6.73 0.21 -9.43
CA ASN A 7 6.51 0.99 -10.64
C ASN A 7 5.64 0.23 -11.64
N ARG A 8 5.94 -1.04 -11.91
CA ARG A 8 5.21 -1.86 -12.87
C ARG A 8 3.76 -2.06 -12.44
N VAL A 9 3.52 -2.38 -11.17
CA VAL A 9 2.15 -2.64 -10.68
C VAL A 9 1.29 -1.39 -10.81
N ILE A 10 1.80 -0.24 -10.36
CA ILE A 10 1.05 1.02 -10.35
C ILE A 10 0.91 1.58 -11.77
N ASN A 11 1.96 1.56 -12.59
CA ASN A 11 1.88 2.02 -13.98
C ASN A 11 1.02 1.11 -14.85
N ASN A 12 1.10 -0.22 -14.68
CA ASN A 12 0.23 -1.13 -15.44
C ASN A 12 -1.23 -0.89 -15.10
N HIS A 13 -1.55 -0.63 -13.83
CA HIS A 13 -2.91 -0.26 -13.44
C HIS A 13 -3.36 1.00 -14.17
N GLN A 14 -2.53 2.06 -14.18
CA GLN A 14 -2.82 3.30 -14.90
C GLN A 14 -3.01 3.12 -16.41
N LEU A 15 -2.18 2.30 -17.06
CA LEU A 15 -2.19 2.10 -18.51
C LEU A 15 -3.29 1.13 -18.96
N SER A 16 -3.57 0.09 -18.18
CA SER A 16 -4.56 -0.94 -18.51
C SER A 16 -5.99 -0.41 -18.52
N CYS A 17 -6.25 0.68 -17.78
CA CYS A 17 -7.60 1.19 -17.67
C CYS A 17 -8.07 2.01 -18.87
N GLY A 18 -7.22 2.57 -19.74
CA GLY A 18 -7.70 3.30 -20.93
C GLY A 18 -8.78 4.38 -20.67
N HIS A 19 -8.93 4.82 -19.42
CA HIS A 19 -10.07 5.59 -18.93
C HIS A 19 -9.61 6.99 -18.50
N THR A 20 -10.50 7.96 -18.64
CA THR A 20 -10.41 9.34 -18.12
C THR A 20 -10.51 9.42 -16.59
N ASN A 21 -10.42 8.29 -15.87
CA ASN A 21 -10.63 8.25 -14.42
C ASN A 21 -9.35 8.67 -13.68
N HIS A 22 -9.54 9.35 -12.56
CA HIS A 22 -8.46 9.76 -11.66
C HIS A 22 -8.39 8.80 -10.50
N TYR A 23 -7.21 8.26 -10.23
CA TYR A 23 -7.05 7.25 -9.19
C TYR A 23 -6.51 7.87 -7.90
N ILE A 24 -7.06 7.41 -6.79
CA ILE A 24 -6.43 7.57 -5.47
C ILE A 24 -5.95 6.20 -5.00
N PHE A 25 -4.63 6.02 -4.96
CA PHE A 25 -3.97 4.78 -4.52
C PHE A 25 -3.78 4.81 -3.01
N ILE A 26 -4.48 3.93 -2.30
CA ILE A 26 -4.38 3.79 -0.84
C ILE A 26 -3.34 2.71 -0.55
N LEU A 27 -2.19 3.11 -0.01
CA LEU A 27 -1.02 2.27 0.15
C LEU A 27 -1.02 1.51 1.48
N LYS A 28 -1.31 0.20 1.46
CA LYS A 28 -1.43 -0.66 2.64
C LYS A 28 -0.12 -1.38 2.96
N GLY A 29 0.43 -1.14 4.15
CA GLY A 29 1.72 -1.70 4.58
C GLY A 29 2.94 -1.00 3.97
N PHE A 30 2.79 0.26 3.54
CA PHE A 30 3.85 1.03 2.88
C PHE A 30 4.68 1.90 3.83
N THR A 31 4.35 1.93 5.12
CA THR A 31 4.93 2.80 6.15
C THR A 31 6.47 2.77 6.16
N HIS A 32 7.06 1.58 6.04
CA HIS A 32 8.51 1.42 5.92
C HIS A 32 9.01 1.34 4.48
N VAL A 33 8.13 1.01 3.53
CA VAL A 33 8.48 0.94 2.10
C VAL A 33 8.82 2.33 1.57
N LEU A 34 8.02 3.35 1.92
CA LEU A 34 8.20 4.73 1.49
C LEU A 34 9.47 5.40 2.07
N LYS A 35 10.09 4.82 3.11
CA LYS A 35 11.37 5.30 3.65
C LYS A 35 12.54 5.02 2.69
N LYS A 36 12.39 4.04 1.79
CA LYS A 36 13.44 3.61 0.83
C LYS A 36 13.01 3.75 -0.63
N TYR A 37 11.73 3.56 -0.93
CA TYR A 37 11.21 3.44 -2.28
C TYR A 37 10.19 4.53 -2.59
N SER A 38 10.15 4.93 -3.87
CA SER A 38 9.19 5.91 -4.36
C SER A 38 8.00 5.24 -5.04
N VAL A 39 6.88 5.94 -5.07
CA VAL A 39 5.66 5.54 -5.78
C VAL A 39 5.51 6.43 -7.02
N PRO A 40 5.16 5.90 -8.21
CA PRO A 40 5.12 6.67 -9.46
C PRO A 40 3.85 7.55 -9.59
N VAL A 41 3.33 8.06 -8.47
CA VAL A 41 2.23 9.03 -8.40
C VAL A 41 2.53 10.06 -7.32
N LYS A 42 1.84 11.20 -7.36
CA LYS A 42 2.05 12.26 -6.38
C LYS A 42 1.37 11.91 -5.05
N ASP A 43 1.91 12.39 -3.95
CA ASP A 43 1.21 12.38 -2.67
C ASP A 43 -0.08 13.22 -2.77
N LEU A 44 -1.10 12.86 -2.02
CA LEU A 44 -2.40 13.52 -2.05
C LEU A 44 -2.23 14.99 -1.68
N ASP A 45 -2.50 15.85 -2.65
CA ASP A 45 -2.55 17.30 -2.48
C ASP A 45 -3.96 17.78 -2.77
N VAL A 46 -4.62 18.20 -1.71
CA VAL A 46 -6.03 18.60 -1.67
C VAL A 46 -6.31 19.73 -2.63
N VAL A 47 -5.39 20.70 -2.69
CA VAL A 47 -5.51 21.88 -3.56
C VAL A 47 -5.48 21.45 -5.03
N LYS A 48 -4.92 20.28 -5.32
CA LYS A 48 -4.81 19.71 -6.67
C LYS A 48 -5.87 18.65 -6.97
N ILE A 49 -6.77 18.29 -6.05
CA ILE A 49 -7.89 17.37 -6.36
C ILE A 49 -8.68 17.83 -7.61
N PRO A 50 -9.03 19.12 -7.77
CA PRO A 50 -9.75 19.59 -8.96
C PRO A 50 -8.96 19.45 -10.27
N THR A 51 -7.64 19.34 -10.20
CA THR A 51 -6.77 19.17 -11.37
C THR A 51 -6.80 17.76 -11.95
N LYS A 52 -7.52 16.83 -11.30
CA LYS A 52 -7.86 15.55 -11.90
C LYS A 52 -6.58 14.79 -12.32
N THR A 53 -5.70 14.55 -11.35
CA THR A 53 -4.42 13.80 -11.50
C THR A 53 -4.43 12.59 -10.57
N ASN A 54 -3.59 11.59 -10.82
CA ASN A 54 -3.48 10.44 -9.92
C ASN A 54 -2.67 10.79 -8.67
N PHE A 55 -3.14 10.30 -7.51
CA PHE A 55 -2.52 10.51 -6.21
C PHE A 55 -2.33 9.19 -5.46
N TYR A 56 -1.46 9.20 -4.45
CA TYR A 56 -1.43 8.19 -3.40
C TYR A 56 -1.70 8.79 -2.03
N ILE A 57 -2.09 7.95 -1.08
CA ILE A 57 -2.18 8.24 0.35
C ILE A 57 -1.82 6.96 1.12
N THR A 58 -1.23 7.05 2.31
CA THR A 58 -1.03 5.85 3.15
C THR A 58 -2.36 5.33 3.68
N TYR A 59 -2.43 4.05 4.04
CA TYR A 59 -3.65 3.48 4.62
C TYR A 59 -3.98 4.14 5.97
N GLU A 60 -2.97 4.44 6.78
CA GLU A 60 -3.09 5.17 8.05
C GLU A 60 -3.71 6.55 7.89
N ASP A 61 -3.23 7.32 6.91
CA ASP A 61 -3.78 8.64 6.61
C ASP A 61 -5.21 8.52 6.04
N ALA A 62 -5.48 7.50 5.22
CA ALA A 62 -6.80 7.26 4.67
C ALA A 62 -7.86 6.89 5.73
N MET A 63 -7.46 6.22 6.82
CA MET A 63 -8.33 5.92 7.96
C MET A 63 -8.68 7.16 8.80
N THR A 64 -7.79 8.15 8.83
CA THR A 64 -7.96 9.38 9.60
C THR A 64 -8.40 10.57 8.74
N LEU A 65 -8.66 10.31 7.45
CA LEU A 65 -9.03 11.31 6.47
C LEU A 65 -10.41 11.90 6.80
N GLY A 66 -10.47 13.22 6.98
CA GLY A 66 -11.72 13.90 7.32
C GLY A 66 -12.77 13.83 6.20
N ASP A 67 -14.06 13.84 6.58
CA ASP A 67 -15.21 13.72 5.68
C ASP A 67 -15.21 14.71 4.51
N GLY A 68 -14.67 15.91 4.72
CA GLY A 68 -14.54 16.93 3.67
C GLY A 68 -13.62 16.50 2.53
N PHE A 69 -12.53 15.78 2.82
CA PHE A 69 -11.62 15.25 1.80
C PHE A 69 -12.26 14.11 1.03
N VAL A 70 -12.92 13.19 1.72
CA VAL A 70 -13.66 12.08 1.10
C VAL A 70 -14.73 12.63 0.16
N SER A 71 -15.46 13.66 0.59
CA SER A 71 -16.46 14.34 -0.23
C SER A 71 -15.85 14.97 -1.48
N ALA A 72 -14.70 15.64 -1.36
CA ALA A 72 -14.00 16.22 -2.51
C ALA A 72 -13.51 15.17 -3.50
N LEU A 73 -12.98 14.04 -3.02
CA LEU A 73 -12.57 12.92 -3.88
C LEU A 73 -13.77 12.34 -4.65
N ILE A 74 -14.92 12.18 -3.99
CA ILE A 74 -16.16 11.70 -4.62
C ILE A 74 -16.68 12.72 -5.64
N GLU A 75 -16.73 14.00 -5.29
CA GLU A 75 -17.19 15.09 -6.18
C GLU A 75 -16.36 15.18 -7.46
N HIS A 76 -15.05 14.95 -7.35
CA HIS A 76 -14.14 14.96 -8.50
C HIS A 76 -13.96 13.59 -9.17
N GLU A 77 -14.81 12.62 -8.83
CA GLU A 77 -14.89 11.30 -9.46
C GLU A 77 -13.58 10.48 -9.35
N TYR A 78 -12.89 10.60 -8.22
CA TYR A 78 -11.72 9.76 -7.95
C TYR A 78 -12.15 8.31 -7.71
N ASP A 79 -11.43 7.38 -8.34
CA ASP A 79 -11.60 5.95 -8.14
C ASP A 79 -10.57 5.42 -7.13
N PRO A 80 -10.99 5.03 -5.91
CA PRO A 80 -10.08 4.47 -4.90
C PRO A 80 -9.66 3.05 -5.22
N TRP A 81 -8.34 2.81 -5.12
CA TRP A 81 -7.71 1.50 -5.25
C TRP A 81 -6.76 1.25 -4.10
N ILE A 82 -6.85 0.08 -3.48
CA ILE A 82 -5.95 -0.33 -2.41
C ILE A 82 -4.74 -1.03 -3.03
N VAL A 83 -3.54 -0.64 -2.63
CA VAL A 83 -2.28 -1.28 -3.04
C VAL A 83 -1.69 -2.01 -1.84
N ASP A 84 -1.72 -3.33 -1.88
CA ASP A 84 -1.30 -4.22 -0.80
C ASP A 84 0.17 -4.60 -0.93
N PHE A 85 0.99 -4.15 0.02
CA PHE A 85 2.33 -4.67 0.23
C PHE A 85 2.27 -6.01 1.00
N ASN A 86 1.83 -7.06 0.33
CA ASN A 86 1.54 -8.38 0.90
C ASN A 86 2.79 -9.25 1.15
N PHE A 87 3.85 -8.64 1.71
CA PHE A 87 5.12 -9.33 1.93
C PHE A 87 5.15 -10.18 3.21
N PHE A 88 4.42 -9.76 4.25
CA PHE A 88 4.38 -10.42 5.55
C PHE A 88 3.15 -11.32 5.67
N GLU A 89 3.24 -12.38 6.47
CA GLU A 89 2.13 -13.31 6.69
C GLU A 89 1.19 -12.78 7.78
N GLY A 90 -0.11 -12.75 7.47
CA GLY A 90 -1.19 -12.48 8.45
C GLY A 90 -1.23 -11.04 8.99
N GLY A 91 -0.52 -10.11 8.34
CA GLY A 91 -0.50 -8.71 8.72
C GLY A 91 0.42 -7.87 7.84
N TYR A 92 0.51 -6.59 8.17
CA TYR A 92 1.30 -5.59 7.45
C TYR A 92 2.27 -4.92 8.42
N LEU A 93 3.41 -4.50 7.89
CA LEU A 93 4.41 -3.81 8.69
C LEU A 93 3.98 -2.37 8.95
N ALA A 94 4.10 -1.95 10.21
CA ALA A 94 3.70 -0.64 10.69
C ALA A 94 4.65 -0.14 11.80
N ASP A 95 4.68 1.19 11.99
CA ASP A 95 5.38 1.83 13.09
C ASP A 95 4.63 1.59 14.43
N ILE A 96 5.37 1.62 15.54
CA ILE A 96 4.83 1.31 16.89
C ILE A 96 3.78 2.34 17.35
N ASP A 97 3.93 3.58 16.91
CA ASP A 97 3.14 4.74 17.38
C ASP A 97 1.92 5.05 16.49
N SER A 98 1.62 4.22 15.50
CA SER A 98 0.50 4.44 14.60
C SER A 98 -0.85 4.04 15.21
N VAL A 99 -1.90 4.67 14.66
CA VAL A 99 -3.38 4.47 14.74
C VAL A 99 -3.89 3.20 15.45
N ASP A 100 -5.08 3.25 16.05
CA ASP A 100 -5.81 2.12 16.63
C ASP A 100 -6.04 0.94 15.65
N TYR A 101 -5.03 0.08 15.55
CA TYR A 101 -5.09 -1.17 14.79
C TYR A 101 -6.00 -2.20 15.46
N THR A 102 -6.72 -2.99 14.65
CA THR A 102 -7.62 -4.04 15.12
C THR A 102 -6.89 -5.20 15.79
N ASN A 103 -5.67 -5.50 15.32
CA ASN A 103 -4.76 -6.47 15.93
C ASN A 103 -3.32 -5.99 15.71
N ARG A 104 -2.47 -6.14 16.73
CA ARG A 104 -1.05 -5.78 16.70
C ARG A 104 -0.24 -6.94 17.27
N LYS A 105 0.78 -7.37 16.53
CA LYS A 105 1.79 -8.33 17.01
C LYS A 105 3.17 -7.67 16.91
N PRO A 106 3.99 -7.71 17.96
CA PRO A 106 5.33 -7.15 17.90
C PRO A 106 6.21 -7.92 16.89
N LEU A 107 7.06 -7.20 16.17
CA LEU A 107 8.07 -7.75 15.27
C LEU A 107 9.36 -6.93 15.39
N ALA A 108 10.31 -7.39 16.20
CA ALA A 108 11.50 -6.62 16.57
C ALA A 108 11.15 -5.18 17.04
N ASN A 109 11.61 -4.14 16.31
CA ASN A 109 11.32 -2.73 16.57
C ASN A 109 10.13 -2.17 15.76
N MET A 110 9.27 -3.05 15.24
CA MET A 110 8.12 -2.74 14.40
C MET A 110 6.89 -3.53 14.85
N LEU A 111 5.73 -3.29 14.22
CA LEU A 111 4.51 -4.04 14.45
C LEU A 111 4.03 -4.72 13.18
N LEU A 112 3.49 -5.93 13.32
CA LEU A 112 2.59 -6.54 12.36
C LEU A 112 1.15 -6.24 12.75
N VAL A 113 0.42 -5.62 11.84
CA VAL A 113 -0.90 -5.11 12.12
C VAL A 113 -1.93 -5.58 11.11
N ASN A 114 -3.18 -5.63 11.53
CA ASN A 114 -4.31 -5.67 10.61
C ASN A 114 -4.99 -4.31 10.65
N TYR A 115 -5.31 -3.80 9.46
CA TYR A 115 -6.05 -2.56 9.33
C TYR A 115 -7.56 -2.83 9.34
N PRO A 116 -8.37 -1.97 9.97
CA PRO A 116 -9.81 -1.97 9.74
C PRO A 116 -10.11 -1.60 8.28
N GLU A 117 -11.30 -1.96 7.80
CA GLU A 117 -11.78 -1.58 6.49
C GLU A 117 -11.99 -0.05 6.40
N ILE A 118 -11.67 0.53 5.24
CA ILE A 118 -11.94 1.95 4.96
C ILE A 118 -13.32 2.04 4.29
N SER A 119 -14.29 2.66 4.96
CA SER A 119 -15.69 2.72 4.52
C SER A 119 -15.90 3.34 3.14
N TRP A 120 -15.03 4.25 2.71
CA TRP A 120 -15.12 4.96 1.43
C TRP A 120 -14.31 4.29 0.30
N ALA A 121 -13.51 3.27 0.60
CA ALA A 121 -12.70 2.54 -0.37
C ALA A 121 -13.19 1.09 -0.50
N PRO A 122 -13.56 0.63 -1.71
CA PRO A 122 -14.12 -0.70 -1.89
C PRO A 122 -13.03 -1.78 -1.82
N GLU A 123 -13.17 -2.74 -0.90
CA GLU A 123 -12.20 -3.83 -0.71
C GLU A 123 -11.89 -4.65 -1.98
N ARG A 124 -12.89 -4.82 -2.85
CA ARG A 124 -12.74 -5.57 -4.11
C ARG A 124 -11.76 -4.94 -5.10
N LYS A 125 -11.31 -3.69 -4.86
CA LYS A 125 -10.36 -2.95 -5.71
C LYS A 125 -8.96 -2.95 -5.09
N THR A 126 -8.43 -4.15 -4.87
CA THR A 126 -7.12 -4.36 -4.25
C THR A 126 -6.11 -4.89 -5.26
N ILE A 127 -4.90 -4.35 -5.26
CA ILE A 127 -3.78 -4.72 -6.12
C ILE A 127 -2.63 -5.18 -5.24
N HIS A 128 -2.14 -6.40 -5.45
CA HIS A 128 -1.01 -6.94 -4.68
C HIS A 128 0.32 -6.64 -5.37
N ILE A 129 1.28 -6.08 -4.63
CA ILE A 129 2.61 -5.75 -5.18
C ILE A 129 3.33 -6.98 -5.72
N PHE A 130 3.19 -8.13 -5.07
CA PHE A 130 3.86 -9.35 -5.53
C PHE A 130 3.05 -10.13 -6.56
N ASN A 131 1.75 -9.87 -6.74
CA ASN A 131 0.84 -10.57 -7.66
C ASN A 131 1.00 -12.12 -7.64
N THR A 132 1.38 -12.65 -6.47
CA THR A 132 1.65 -14.09 -6.25
C THR A 132 1.20 -14.45 -4.84
N ASN A 133 0.84 -15.71 -4.64
CA ASN A 133 0.55 -16.26 -3.30
C ASN A 133 1.80 -16.34 -2.42
N ASN A 134 3.00 -16.41 -3.01
CA ASN A 134 4.26 -16.41 -2.30
C ASN A 134 5.10 -15.17 -2.70
N PRO A 135 5.11 -14.11 -1.88
CA PRO A 135 5.80 -12.86 -2.20
C PRO A 135 7.34 -12.99 -2.23
N LEU A 136 7.88 -14.14 -1.81
CA LEU A 136 9.32 -14.42 -1.85
C LEU A 136 9.81 -14.87 -3.23
N ILE A 137 8.90 -15.22 -4.15
CA ILE A 137 9.27 -15.65 -5.51
C ILE A 137 9.96 -14.49 -6.24
N GLY A 138 11.22 -14.73 -6.63
CA GLY A 138 12.07 -13.73 -7.26
C GLY A 138 12.67 -12.72 -6.29
N ILE A 139 12.55 -12.92 -4.98
CA ILE A 139 13.23 -12.13 -3.93
C ILE A 139 14.35 -12.93 -3.29
N VAL A 140 14.13 -14.23 -3.07
CA VAL A 140 15.12 -15.18 -2.53
C VAL A 140 15.27 -16.39 -3.46
N ASP A 141 16.36 -17.14 -3.32
CA ASP A 141 16.66 -18.29 -4.17
C ASP A 141 15.79 -19.53 -3.85
N ASP A 142 15.32 -19.65 -2.61
CA ASP A 142 14.53 -20.78 -2.10
C ASP A 142 13.17 -20.30 -1.53
N PRO A 143 12.27 -19.78 -2.38
CA PRO A 143 11.05 -19.10 -1.93
C PRO A 143 10.08 -20.01 -1.16
N ASP A 144 10.13 -21.32 -1.39
CA ASP A 144 9.23 -22.30 -0.76
C ASP A 144 9.71 -22.78 0.62
N THR A 145 10.92 -22.41 1.04
CA THR A 145 11.40 -22.69 2.40
C THR A 145 10.54 -21.92 3.41
N PRO A 146 9.92 -22.61 4.39
CA PRO A 146 9.12 -21.95 5.44
C PRO A 146 9.95 -20.90 6.18
N ARG A 147 9.37 -19.71 6.35
CA ARG A 147 10.02 -18.57 6.99
C ARG A 147 9.10 -17.89 7.98
N THR A 148 9.67 -17.50 9.11
CA THR A 148 8.99 -16.66 10.09
C THR A 148 8.85 -15.23 9.57
N ASN A 149 8.01 -14.42 10.22
CA ASN A 149 7.94 -13.00 9.87
C ASN A 149 9.23 -12.25 10.27
N GLU A 150 9.98 -12.76 11.24
CA GLU A 150 11.31 -12.27 11.61
C GLU A 150 12.31 -12.50 10.45
N ASP A 151 12.30 -13.69 9.84
CA ASP A 151 13.13 -13.97 8.65
C ASP A 151 12.73 -13.06 7.48
N ARG A 152 11.43 -12.88 7.26
CA ARG A 152 10.91 -11.95 6.25
C ARG A 152 11.34 -10.52 6.53
N LEU A 153 11.34 -10.08 7.78
CA LEU A 153 11.81 -8.74 8.13
C LEU A 153 13.29 -8.56 7.77
N ASN A 154 14.14 -9.53 8.07
CA ASN A 154 15.56 -9.46 7.71
C ASN A 154 15.75 -9.35 6.19
N ILE A 155 15.03 -10.18 5.42
CA ILE A 155 15.03 -10.09 3.94
C ILE A 155 14.57 -8.70 3.49
N PHE A 156 13.49 -8.16 4.06
CA PHE A 156 13.00 -6.83 3.71
C PHE A 156 14.01 -5.71 4.03
N LEU A 157 14.73 -5.82 5.14
CA LEU A 157 15.75 -4.84 5.51
C LEU A 157 16.96 -4.89 4.56
N GLU A 158 17.28 -6.06 4.01
CA GLU A 158 18.33 -6.30 3.02
C GLU A 158 17.93 -5.96 1.57
N LEU A 159 16.64 -5.77 1.29
CA LEU A 159 16.18 -5.27 0.00
C LEU A 159 16.65 -3.81 -0.19
N GLU A 160 17.79 -3.67 -0.88
CA GLU A 160 18.32 -2.43 -1.48
C GLU A 160 17.60 -2.08 -2.80
#